data_AF-A0A455UBW5-F1
#
_entry.id   AF-A0A455UBW5-F1
#
_cell.length_a   1.000
_cell.length_b   1.000
_cell.length_c   1.000
_cell.angle_alpha   90.00
_cell.angle_beta   90.00
_cell.angle_gamma   90.00
#
_symmetry.space_group_name_H-M   'P 1'
#
loop_
_entity.id
_entity.type
_entity.pdbx_description
1 polymer ?
#
loop_
_entity_poly.entity_id
_entity_poly.type
_entity_poly.pdbx_seq_one_letter_code
_entity_poly.pdbx_strand_id
1 'polypeptide(L)'
;MILFGRSHFSVGESTLKPKDIVDRAVALGYDAACLIDTMNISGMIAFSKAAKDAGIKPMIGIRVRIVPDPRHRKPKKGDTHEDKPNPELPRPDHQE
;
A
#
# COMPACT_ATOMS: atom_id res chain seq x y z
N MET A 1 -1.90 19.69 3.72
CA MET A 1 -1.13 18.47 3.38
C MET A 1 -2.09 17.38 2.90
N ILE A 2 -1.74 16.65 1.83
CA ILE A 2 -2.48 15.42 1.46
C ILE A 2 -1.99 14.28 2.36
N LEU A 3 -2.89 13.71 3.16
CA LEU A 3 -2.58 12.62 4.11
C LEU A 3 -2.63 11.23 3.47
N PHE A 4 -3.51 11.01 2.49
CA PHE A 4 -3.73 9.68 1.89
C PHE A 4 -3.91 9.78 0.37
N GLY A 5 -2.80 9.74 -0.37
CA GLY A 5 -2.80 9.72 -1.83
C GLY A 5 -2.52 8.32 -2.37
N ARG A 6 -3.40 7.78 -3.23
CA ARG A 6 -3.18 6.51 -3.94
C ARG A 6 -2.94 6.78 -5.41
N SER A 7 -1.91 6.17 -5.97
CA SER A 7 -1.62 6.24 -7.39
C SER A 7 -2.15 5.01 -8.12
N HIS A 8 -2.01 4.98 -9.45
CA HIS A 8 -2.31 3.83 -10.30
C HIS A 8 -1.49 2.58 -9.95
N PHE A 9 -0.45 2.69 -9.11
CA PHE A 9 0.25 1.53 -8.56
C PHE A 9 -0.60 0.77 -7.53
N SER A 10 -1.66 1.40 -7.01
CA SER A 10 -2.78 0.72 -6.35
C SER A 10 -3.74 0.16 -7.39
N VAL A 11 -3.43 -1.04 -7.91
CA VAL A 11 -4.17 -1.68 -8.98
C VAL A 11 -5.65 -1.88 -8.60
N GLY A 12 -6.55 -1.47 -9.50
CA GLY A 12 -8.01 -1.57 -9.31
C GLY A 12 -8.59 -0.55 -8.32
N GLU A 13 -7.77 0.36 -7.80
CA GLU A 13 -8.15 1.22 -6.69
C GLU A 13 -7.96 2.72 -6.95
N SER A 14 -7.06 3.09 -7.86
CA SER A 14 -6.85 4.47 -8.29
C SER A 14 -6.36 4.51 -9.75
N THR A 15 -6.64 5.63 -10.40
CA THR A 15 -6.17 5.94 -11.77
C THR A 15 -5.20 7.12 -11.80
N LEU A 16 -4.93 7.76 -10.66
CA LEU A 16 -4.07 8.94 -10.57
C LEU A 16 -2.61 8.58 -10.78
N LYS A 17 -1.87 9.38 -11.55
CA LYS A 17 -0.41 9.28 -11.60
C LYS A 17 0.18 9.87 -10.31
N PRO A 18 1.37 9.41 -9.86
CA PRO A 18 2.04 10.02 -8.72
C PRO A 18 2.23 11.54 -8.84
N LYS A 19 2.45 12.04 -10.06
CA LYS A 19 2.57 13.47 -10.35
C LYS A 19 1.27 14.23 -10.09
N ASP A 20 0.12 13.66 -10.44
CA ASP A 20 -1.19 14.31 -10.29
C ASP A 20 -1.50 14.60 -8.81
N ILE A 21 -1.02 13.72 -7.90
CA ILE A 21 -1.14 13.91 -6.45
C ILE A 21 -0.33 15.13 -6.00
N VAL A 22 0.89 15.29 -6.53
CA VAL A 22 1.75 16.45 -6.23
C VAL A 22 1.15 17.73 -6.81
N ASP A 23 0.74 17.71 -8.08
CA ASP A 23 0.13 18.87 -8.75
C ASP A 23 -1.12 19.34 -8.00
N ARG A 24 -1.93 18.40 -7.50
CA ARG A 24 -3.09 18.73 -6.68
C ARG A 24 -2.70 19.32 -5.32
N ALA A 25 -1.64 18.84 -4.70
CA ALA A 25 -1.14 19.40 -3.45
C ALA A 25 -0.64 20.84 -3.63
N VAL A 26 0.07 21.12 -4.73
CA VAL A 26 0.51 22.49 -5.09
C VAL A 26 -0.69 23.39 -5.31
N ALA A 27 -1.67 22.95 -6.11
CA ALA A 27 -2.85 23.75 -6.44
C ALA A 27 -3.70 24.11 -5.20
N LEU A 28 -3.64 23.29 -4.15
CA LEU A 28 -4.31 23.54 -2.88
C LEU A 28 -3.46 24.32 -1.87
N GLY A 29 -2.23 24.70 -2.23
CA GLY A 29 -1.32 25.44 -1.35
C GLY A 29 -0.79 24.61 -0.17
N TYR A 30 -0.59 23.30 -0.36
CA TYR A 30 -0.05 22.43 0.69
C TYR A 30 1.47 22.28 0.60
N ASP A 31 2.13 22.28 1.75
CA ASP A 31 3.59 22.11 1.86
C ASP A 31 4.05 20.65 1.81
N ALA A 32 3.14 19.69 1.93
CA ALA A 32 3.44 18.27 2.01
C ALA A 32 2.36 17.38 1.37
N ALA A 33 2.78 16.23 0.85
CA ALA A 33 1.91 15.21 0.28
C ALA A 33 2.40 13.79 0.58
N CYS A 34 1.45 12.90 0.87
CA CYS A 34 1.69 11.47 1.12
C CYS A 34 1.27 10.59 -0.06
N LEU A 35 2.15 9.69 -0.50
CA LEU A 35 1.80 8.54 -1.33
C LEU A 35 1.66 7.29 -0.45
N ILE A 36 0.50 6.64 -0.46
CA ILE A 36 0.16 5.46 0.34
C ILE A 36 -0.50 4.42 -0.57
N ASP A 37 0.31 3.76 -1.40
CA ASP A 37 -0.18 2.73 -2.32
C ASP A 37 -0.54 1.42 -1.61
N THR A 38 -1.42 0.63 -2.21
CA THR A 38 -1.89 -0.63 -1.61
C THR A 38 -0.95 -1.77 -1.93
N MET A 39 -0.34 -2.37 -0.90
CA MET A 39 0.58 -3.50 -1.04
C MET A 39 1.69 -3.27 -2.09
N ASN A 40 2.05 -2.01 -2.34
CA ASN A 40 2.98 -1.63 -3.39
C ASN A 40 3.75 -0.36 -3.00
N ILE A 41 5.00 -0.25 -3.45
CA ILE A 41 5.87 0.94 -3.29
C ILE A 41 6.46 1.44 -4.62
N SER A 42 6.12 0.82 -5.77
CA SER A 42 6.71 1.16 -7.07
C SER A 42 6.54 2.63 -7.46
N GLY A 43 5.48 3.29 -6.98
CA GLY A 43 5.22 4.72 -7.23
C GLY A 43 6.16 5.68 -6.50
N MET A 44 6.96 5.21 -5.54
CA MET A 44 7.74 6.08 -4.66
C MET A 44 8.75 6.95 -5.41
N ILE A 45 9.42 6.41 -6.43
CA ILE A 45 10.48 7.12 -7.16
C ILE A 45 9.87 8.27 -7.97
N ALA A 46 8.82 7.96 -8.73
CA ALA A 46 8.11 8.94 -9.55
C ALA A 46 7.49 10.05 -8.69
N PHE A 47 6.89 9.68 -7.56
CA PHE A 47 6.34 10.64 -6.59
C PHE A 47 7.41 11.53 -5.97
N SER A 48 8.50 10.93 -5.47
CA SER A 48 9.55 11.67 -4.77
C SER A 48 10.24 12.67 -5.71
N LYS A 49 10.44 12.29 -6.97
CA LYS A 49 10.99 13.20 -7.99
C LYS A 49 10.02 14.36 -8.27
N ALA A 50 8.75 14.05 -8.53
CA ALA A 50 7.73 15.08 -8.78
C ALA A 50 7.57 16.06 -7.59
N ALA A 51 7.56 15.53 -6.36
CA ALA A 51 7.45 16.35 -5.15
C ALA A 51 8.66 17.26 -4.96
N LYS A 52 9.87 16.74 -5.19
CA LYS A 52 11.11 17.53 -5.14
C LYS A 52 11.11 18.65 -6.18
N ASP A 53 10.70 18.36 -7.41
CA ASP A 53 10.62 19.34 -8.49
C ASP A 53 9.57 20.43 -8.21
N ALA A 54 8.49 20.08 -7.48
CA ALA A 54 7.42 21.00 -7.08
C ALA A 54 7.67 21.72 -5.74
N GLY A 55 8.78 21.46 -5.04
CA GLY A 55 9.09 22.06 -3.75
C GLY A 55 8.20 21.60 -2.58
N ILE A 56 7.46 20.50 -2.75
CA ILE A 56 6.61 19.91 -1.70
C ILE A 56 7.38 18.83 -0.96
N LYS A 57 7.20 18.73 0.36
CA LYS A 57 7.77 17.65 1.17
C LYS A 57 7.07 16.31 0.84
N PRO A 58 7.77 15.32 0.24
CA PRO A 58 7.18 14.01 0.01
C PRO A 58 7.16 13.19 1.29
N MET A 59 6.06 12.47 1.51
CA MET A 59 5.97 11.39 2.50
C MET A 59 5.58 10.10 1.78
N ILE A 60 6.32 9.02 2.03
CA ILE A 60 6.07 7.71 1.43
C ILE A 60 5.52 6.78 2.49
N GLY A 61 4.41 6.13 2.18
CA GLY A 61 3.82 5.08 2.99
C GLY A 61 3.25 3.98 2.10
N ILE A 62 2.68 2.98 2.76
CA ILE A 62 2.05 1.84 2.12
C ILE A 62 0.84 1.42 2.96
N ARG A 63 -0.25 1.06 2.30
CA ARG A 63 -1.37 0.41 2.97
C ARG A 63 -1.14 -1.10 2.92
N VAL A 64 -0.78 -1.65 4.08
CA VAL A 64 -0.55 -3.08 4.26
C VAL A 64 -1.87 -3.77 4.57
N ARG A 65 -2.16 -4.87 3.88
CA ARG A 65 -3.24 -5.78 4.23
C ARG A 65 -2.69 -6.78 5.23
N ILE A 66 -3.23 -6.75 6.44
CA ILE A 66 -2.87 -7.67 7.51
C ILE A 66 -3.83 -8.85 7.45
N VAL A 67 -3.28 -10.06 7.47
CA VAL A 67 -4.03 -11.31 7.57
C VAL A 67 -3.58 -12.05 8.83
N PRO A 68 -4.45 -12.85 9.47
CA PRO A 68 -4.08 -13.62 10.66
C PRO A 68 -2.86 -14.50 10.42
N ASP A 69 -2.75 -15.06 9.22
CA ASP A 69 -1.63 -15.90 8.82
C ASP A 69 -1.04 -15.44 7.48
N PRO A 70 0.07 -14.68 7.50
CA PRO A 70 0.73 -14.23 6.28
C PRO A 70 1.48 -15.35 5.54
N ARG A 71 1.70 -16.50 6.19
CA ARG A 71 2.42 -17.65 5.62
C ARG A 71 1.48 -18.70 5.06
N HIS A 72 0.18 -18.60 5.34
CA HIS A 72 -0.83 -19.49 4.79
C HIS A 72 -0.79 -19.47 3.26
N ARG A 73 -0.54 -20.64 2.67
CA ARG A 73 -0.62 -20.85 1.23
C ARG A 73 -1.73 -21.84 0.97
N LYS A 74 -2.81 -21.37 0.34
CA LYS A 74 -3.89 -22.26 -0.10
C LYS A 74 -3.32 -23.39 -0.97
N PRO A 75 -3.81 -24.62 -0.81
CA PRO A 75 -3.43 -25.73 -1.68
C PRO A 75 -3.65 -25.38 -3.14
N LYS A 76 -2.80 -25.90 -4.03
CA LYS A 76 -2.94 -25.67 -5.47
C LYS A 76 -4.26 -26.29 -5.94
N LYS A 77 -4.87 -25.71 -6.98
CA LYS A 77 -6.09 -26.28 -7.56
C LYS A 77 -5.82 -27.70 -8.07
N GLY A 78 -6.48 -28.69 -7.49
CA GLY A 78 -6.28 -30.13 -7.78
C GLY A 78 -5.50 -30.90 -6.72
N ASP A 79 -5.02 -30.22 -5.67
CA ASP A 79 -4.42 -30.86 -4.50
C ASP A 79 -5.52 -31.50 -3.62
N THR A 80 -5.31 -32.74 -3.19
CA THR A 80 -6.28 -33.53 -2.42
C THR A 80 -6.07 -33.45 -0.92
N HIS A 81 -5.00 -32.81 -0.48
CA HIS A 81 -4.74 -32.58 0.94
C HIS A 81 -5.70 -31.52 1.49
N GLU A 82 -6.30 -31.82 2.66
CA GLU A 82 -7.09 -30.84 3.40
C GLU A 82 -6.23 -29.60 3.71
N ASP A 83 -6.86 -28.42 3.60
CA ASP A 83 -6.21 -27.16 3.90
C ASP A 83 -5.93 -27.06 5.40
N LYS A 84 -4.69 -27.35 5.79
CA LYS A 84 -4.30 -27.36 7.20
C LYS A 84 -3.94 -25.93 7.64
N PRO A 85 -4.42 -25.48 8.81
CA PRO A 85 -3.98 -24.23 9.39
C PRO A 85 -2.48 -24.28 9.70
N ASN A 86 -1.82 -23.13 9.66
CA ASN A 86 -0.41 -23.03 10.01
C ASN A 86 -0.18 -23.45 11.48
N PRO A 87 0.67 -24.46 11.74
CA PRO A 87 0.93 -24.95 13.09
C PRO A 87 1.53 -23.91 14.04
N GLU A 88 2.13 -22.85 13.50
CA GLU A 88 2.76 -21.78 14.27
C GLU A 88 1.79 -20.66 14.64
N LEU A 89 0.54 -20.70 14.17
CA LEU A 89 -0.48 -19.79 14.65
C LEU A 89 -0.80 -20.12 16.12
N PRO A 90 -0.95 -19.10 16.99
CA PRO A 90 -1.54 -19.32 18.30
C PRO A 90 -2.88 -20.02 18.10
N ARG A 91 -3.04 -21.17 18.74
CA ARG A 91 -4.33 -21.86 18.74
C ARG A 91 -5.39 -20.89 19.33
N PRO A 92 -6.65 -20.92 18.84
CA PRO A 92 -7.68 -19.97 19.26
C PRO A 92 -7.94 -19.95 20.78
N ASP A 93 -7.53 -21.00 21.50
CA ASP A 93 -7.61 -21.16 22.96
C ASP A 93 -6.51 -20.41 23.75
N HIS A 94 -5.54 -19.79 23.08
CA HIS A 94 -4.42 -19.07 23.71
C HIS A 94 -4.38 -17.57 23.41
N GLN A 95 -5.49 -16.98 22.95
CA GLN A 95 -5.59 -15.51 22.80
C GLN A 95 -6.14 -14.90 24.10
N GLU A 96 -5.24 -14.42 24.97
CA GLU A 96 -5.55 -13.38 25.98
C GLU A 96 -5.62 -11.99 25.33
#